data_AF-A0A117I7N4-F1
#
_entry.id   AF-A0A117I7N4-F1
#
_cell.length_a   1.000
_cell.length_b   1.000
_cell.length_c   1.000
_cell.angle_alpha   90.00
_cell.angle_beta   90.00
_cell.angle_gamma   90.00
#
_symmetry.space_group_name_H-M   'P 1'
#
loop_
_entity.id
_entity.type
_entity.pdbx_description
1 polymer ?
#
loop_
_entity_poly.entity_id
_entity_poly.type
_entity_poly.pdbx_seq_one_letter_code
_entity_poly.pdbx_strand_id
1 'polypeptide(L)'
;MTDIEICGPYDVRPGDMIVGKQLYGKDSPVVERHDIVVAAAGEHPSGGECIRLRREPPYPAGFELNYWRNLEYFDETLLHVQRASCGNHAD
;
A
#
# COMPACT_ATOMS: atom_id res chain seq x y z
N MET A 1 -7.35 -4.07 -18.23
CA MET A 1 -7.97 -4.26 -16.90
C MET A 1 -6.87 -4.11 -15.89
N THR A 2 -7.08 -3.28 -14.89
CA THR A 2 -6.20 -3.22 -13.72
C THR A 2 -6.78 -4.19 -12.70
N ASP A 3 -6.18 -5.36 -12.59
CA ASP A 3 -6.62 -6.37 -11.63
C ASP A 3 -6.25 -5.93 -10.21
N ILE A 4 -7.14 -6.22 -9.25
CA ILE A 4 -6.87 -6.04 -7.83
C ILE A 4 -6.21 -7.31 -7.31
N GLU A 5 -4.98 -7.18 -6.83
CA GLU A 5 -4.22 -8.23 -6.15
C GLU A 5 -4.39 -8.06 -4.64
N ILE A 6 -4.52 -9.18 -3.90
CA ILE A 6 -4.51 -9.17 -2.44
C ILE A 6 -3.16 -9.73 -1.99
N CYS A 7 -2.41 -8.94 -1.23
CA CYS A 7 -1.06 -9.31 -0.80
C CYS A 7 -0.78 -8.85 0.63
N GLY A 8 0.30 -9.37 1.22
CA GLY A 8 0.75 -8.95 2.55
C GLY A 8 1.47 -7.59 2.53
N PRO A 9 1.73 -6.98 3.69
CA PRO A 9 2.45 -5.72 3.79
C PRO A 9 3.89 -5.78 3.25
N TYR A 10 4.50 -6.98 3.21
CA TYR A 10 5.86 -7.19 2.71
C TYR A 10 5.93 -7.40 1.20
N ASP A 11 4.78 -7.61 0.54
CA ASP A 11 4.69 -7.90 -0.89
C ASP A 11 4.36 -6.66 -1.74
N VAL A 12 4.09 -5.52 -1.08
CA VAL A 12 3.83 -4.25 -1.75
C VAL A 12 5.09 -3.69 -2.39
N ARG A 13 4.89 -3.02 -3.51
CA ARG A 13 5.97 -2.46 -4.33
C ARG A 13 5.73 -0.97 -4.53
N PRO A 14 6.80 -0.17 -4.66
CA PRO A 14 6.65 1.21 -5.11
C PRO A 14 5.82 1.29 -6.39
N GLY A 15 4.82 2.16 -6.40
CA GLY A 15 3.86 2.32 -7.50
C GLY A 15 2.57 1.51 -7.37
N ASP A 16 2.47 0.57 -6.43
CA ASP A 16 1.19 -0.09 -6.13
C ASP A 16 0.20 0.93 -5.57
N MET A 17 -1.06 0.86 -6.03
CA MET A 17 -2.14 1.66 -5.47
C MET A 17 -2.95 0.81 -4.49
N ILE A 18 -2.86 1.11 -3.19
CA ILE A 18 -3.67 0.49 -2.16
C ILE A 18 -5.09 1.04 -2.25
N VAL A 19 -6.02 0.18 -2.64
CA VAL A 19 -7.45 0.48 -2.76
C VAL A 19 -8.29 -0.03 -1.57
N GLY A 20 -7.70 -0.89 -0.74
CA GLY A 20 -8.37 -1.44 0.43
C GLY A 20 -7.41 -2.12 1.40
N LYS A 21 -7.86 -2.29 2.65
CA LYS A 21 -7.08 -2.93 3.72
C LYS A 21 -7.97 -3.77 4.63
N GLN A 22 -7.53 -4.99 4.94
CA GLN A 22 -8.09 -5.85 5.98
C GLN A 22 -7.07 -5.99 7.10
N LEU A 23 -7.33 -5.37 8.25
CA LEU A 23 -6.31 -5.17 9.29
C LEU A 23 -5.90 -6.49 9.97
N TYR A 24 -6.85 -7.40 10.20
CA TYR A 24 -6.65 -8.65 10.95
C TYR A 24 -6.82 -9.89 10.05
N GLY A 25 -6.45 -9.77 8.77
CA GLY A 25 -6.56 -10.87 7.80
C GLY A 25 -7.93 -11.01 7.14
N LYS A 26 -8.11 -12.13 6.43
CA LYS A 26 -9.19 -12.37 5.46
C LYS A 26 -10.61 -12.26 6.00
N ASP A 27 -10.80 -12.50 7.30
CA ASP A 27 -12.12 -12.51 7.94
C ASP A 27 -12.48 -11.11 8.49
N SER A 28 -11.54 -10.15 8.44
CA SER A 28 -11.79 -8.77 8.85
C SER A 28 -12.41 -7.95 7.71
N PRO A 29 -13.22 -6.91 8.01
CA PRO A 29 -13.84 -6.08 6.99
C PRO A 29 -12.78 -5.35 6.14
N VAL A 30 -13.07 -5.20 4.85
CA VAL A 30 -12.26 -4.36 3.96
C VAL A 30 -12.55 -2.90 4.28
N VAL A 31 -11.52 -2.18 4.73
CA VAL A 31 -11.55 -0.73 4.86
C VAL A 31 -11.06 -0.15 3.55
N GLU A 32 -11.96 0.51 2.81
CA GLU A 32 -11.62 1.16 1.55
C GLU A 32 -10.58 2.27 1.75
N ARG A 33 -9.65 2.35 0.81
CA ARG A 33 -8.62 3.38 0.72
C ARG A 33 -8.67 3.93 -0.68
N HIS A 34 -8.94 5.22 -0.83
CA HIS A 34 -8.95 5.83 -2.16
C HIS A 34 -7.57 6.43 -2.46
N ASP A 35 -7.00 6.02 -3.59
CA ASP A 35 -5.84 6.63 -4.26
C ASP A 35 -4.56 6.75 -3.40
N ILE A 36 -4.26 5.71 -2.63
CA ILE A 36 -3.04 5.65 -1.83
C ILE A 36 -1.96 4.89 -2.59
N VAL A 37 -0.92 5.58 -3.04
CA VAL A 37 0.19 4.97 -3.79
C VAL A 37 1.33 4.64 -2.86
N VAL A 38 1.89 3.44 -2.96
CA VAL A 38 3.10 3.04 -2.21
C VAL A 38 4.31 3.77 -2.80
N ALA A 39 4.98 4.57 -1.97
CA ALA A 39 6.21 5.27 -2.33
C ALA A 39 7.45 4.42 -2.02
N ALA A 40 7.46 3.76 -0.86
CA ALA A 40 8.51 2.85 -0.41
C ALA A 40 7.99 1.94 0.72
N ALA A 41 8.65 0.82 0.96
CA ALA A 41 8.41 -0.03 2.12
C ALA A 41 9.74 -0.42 2.77
N GLY A 42 9.79 -0.49 4.10
CA GLY A 42 10.97 -0.91 4.87
C GLY A 42 11.16 -0.18 6.19
N GLU A 43 12.34 -0.34 6.79
CA GLU A 43 12.70 0.27 8.07
C GLU A 43 13.09 1.75 7.93
N HIS A 44 12.56 2.60 8.80
CA HIS A 44 12.93 4.01 8.90
C HIS A 44 14.08 4.25 9.88
N PRO A 45 14.89 5.32 9.69
CA PRO A 45 15.94 5.71 10.65
C PRO A 45 15.44 5.98 12.08
N SER A 46 14.14 6.26 12.24
CA SER A 46 13.48 6.38 13.55
C SER A 46 13.14 5.02 14.20
N GLY A 47 13.62 3.91 13.64
CA GLY A 47 13.62 2.57 14.24
C GLY A 47 12.35 1.75 14.04
N GLY A 48 11.49 2.10 13.08
CA GLY A 48 10.23 1.40 12.83
C GLY A 48 10.07 1.00 11.37
N GLU A 49 9.60 -0.22 11.13
CA GLU A 49 9.18 -0.65 9.80
C GLU A 49 7.86 0.03 9.42
N CYS A 50 7.80 0.56 8.21
CA CYS A 50 6.62 1.21 7.69
C CYS A 50 6.47 1.08 6.17
N ILE A 51 5.24 1.25 5.70
CA ILE A 51 4.92 1.47 4.29
C ILE A 51 4.69 2.97 4.10
N ARG A 52 5.55 3.62 3.32
CA ARG A 52 5.39 5.02 2.93
C ARG A 52 4.40 5.12 1.79
N LEU A 53 3.48 6.06 1.93
CA LEU A 53 2.34 6.26 1.07
C LEU A 53 2.34 7.70 0.56
N ARG A 54 1.97 7.87 -0.70
CA ARG A 54 1.66 9.16 -1.30
C ARG A 54 0.16 9.20 -1.60
N ARG A 55 -0.49 10.31 -1.24
CA ARG A 55 -1.87 10.56 -1.69
C ARG A 55 -1.86 11.47 -2.90
N GLU A 56 -2.60 11.08 -3.91
CA GLU A 56 -2.95 11.93 -5.04
C GLU A 56 -4.11 12.90 -4.64
N PRO A 57 -4.53 13.86 -5.49
CA PRO A 57 -5.40 14.98 -5.09
C PRO A 57 -6.63 14.56 -4.24
N PRO A 58 -7.02 15.36 -3.22
CA PRO A 58 -6.75 16.79 -3.05
C PRO A 58 -5.50 17.13 -2.22
N TYR A 59 -4.64 16.15 -1.93
CA TYR A 59 -3.47 16.38 -1.08
C TYR A 59 -2.36 17.14 -1.84
N PRO A 60 -1.60 18.02 -1.15
CA PRO A 60 -0.46 18.71 -1.76
C PRO A 60 0.54 17.73 -2.38
N ALA A 61 1.20 18.14 -3.47
CA ALA A 61 2.28 17.36 -4.05
C ALA A 61 3.37 17.09 -3.00
N GLY A 62 3.73 15.81 -2.83
CA GLY A 62 4.69 15.38 -1.80
C GLY A 62 4.09 15.17 -0.41
N PHE A 63 2.76 15.20 -0.25
CA PHE A 63 2.13 14.77 1.00
C PHE A 63 2.32 13.26 1.18
N GLU A 64 3.01 12.92 2.27
CA GLU A 64 3.32 11.54 2.62
C GLU A 64 2.58 11.11 3.89
N LEU A 65 2.17 9.86 3.90
CA LEU A 65 1.66 9.15 5.07
C LEU A 65 2.47 7.89 5.27
N ASN A 66 2.47 7.38 6.49
CA ASN A 66 3.10 6.10 6.81
C ASN A 66 2.03 5.18 7.39
N TYR A 67 2.04 3.91 6.98
CA TYR A 67 1.49 2.85 7.82
C TYR A 67 2.64 2.26 8.61
N TRP A 68 2.61 2.38 9.94
CA TRP A 68 3.63 1.78 10.80
C TRP A 68 3.22 0.38 11.21
N ARG A 69 4.23 -0.50 11.25
CA ARG A 69 4.06 -1.85 11.77
C ARG A 69 3.62 -1.81 13.23
N ASN A 70 2.69 -2.68 13.60
CA ASN A 70 2.06 -2.80 14.92
C ASN A 70 1.11 -1.64 15.32
N LEU A 71 0.87 -0.68 14.44
CA LEU A 71 -0.09 0.42 14.68
C LEU A 71 -1.12 0.50 13.56
N GLU A 72 -0.67 0.56 12.30
CA GLU A 72 -1.55 0.65 11.13
C GLU A 72 -1.59 -0.64 10.31
N TYR A 73 -0.62 -1.54 10.46
CA TYR A 73 -0.66 -2.88 9.89
C TYR A 73 0.06 -3.89 10.79
N PHE A 74 -0.27 -5.16 10.56
CA PHE A 74 0.31 -6.34 11.21
C PHE A 74 0.73 -7.36 10.13
N ASP A 75 1.41 -8.44 10.54
CA ASP A 75 1.87 -9.47 9.59
C ASP A 75 0.71 -10.15 8.85
N GLU A 76 -0.45 -10.24 9.50
CA GLU A 76 -1.69 -10.77 8.94
C GLU A 76 -2.49 -9.76 8.11
N THR A 77 -2.09 -8.49 8.06
CA THR A 77 -2.81 -7.48 7.28
C THR A 77 -2.81 -7.86 5.80
N LEU A 78 -3.98 -7.74 5.15
CA LEU A 78 -4.10 -7.92 3.70
C LEU A 78 -4.35 -6.55 3.05
N LEU A 79 -3.53 -6.23 2.05
CA LEU A 79 -3.64 -5.02 1.24
C LEU A 79 -4.20 -5.39 -0.13
N HIS A 80 -5.27 -4.69 -0.51
CA HIS A 80 -5.89 -4.79 -1.82
C HIS A 80 -5.20 -3.75 -2.68
N VAL A 81 -4.38 -4.20 -3.63
CA VAL A 81 -3.53 -3.34 -4.45
C VAL A 81 -3.91 -3.44 -5.91
N GLN A 82 -4.07 -2.28 -6.54
CA GLN A 82 -4.11 -2.16 -7.97
C GLN A 82 -2.68 -1.97 -8.46
N ARG A 83 -2.15 -3.00 -9.13
CA ARG A 83 -0.81 -3.00 -9.71
C ARG A 83 -0.93 -2.75 -11.21
N ALA A 84 -0.16 -1.80 -11.73
CA ALA A 84 -0.01 -1.71 -13.18
C ALA A 84 0.62 -3.02 -13.64
N SER A 85 -0.10 -3.81 -14.44
CA SER A 85 0.54 -4.88 -15.19
C SER A 85 1.66 -4.24 -16.00
N CYS A 86 2.88 -4.77 -15.88
CA CYS A 86 3.98 -4.39 -16.77
C CYS A 86 3.49 -4.62 -18.21
N GLY A 87 2.99 -3.56 -18.84
CA GLY A 87 2.90 -3.54 -20.29
C GLY A 87 4.32 -3.67 -20.78
N ASN A 88 4.59 -4.73 -21.56
CA ASN A 88 5.84 -4.90 -22.28
C ASN A 88 6.35 -3.53 -22.75
N HIS A 89 7.50 -3.09 -22.22
CA HIS A 89 8.36 -2.20 -22.98
C HIS A 89 8.90 -3.02 -24.15
N ALA A 90 8.07 -3.10 -25.20
CA ALA A 90 8.53 -3.34 -26.55
C ALA A 90 8.39 -1.99 -27.27
N ASP A 91 9.48 -1.23 -27.25
CA ASP A 91 10.03 -0.47 -28.39
C ASP A 91 11.39 0.11 -28.00
#